data_AF-A0A8X6T7K5-F1
#
_entry.id   AF-A0A8X6T7K5-F1
#
_cell.length_a   1.000
_cell.length_b   1.000
_cell.length_c   1.000
_cell.angle_alpha   90.00
_cell.angle_beta   90.00
_cell.angle_gamma   90.00
#
_symmetry.space_group_name_H-M   'P 1'
#
loop_
_entity.id
_entity.type
_entity.pdbx_description
1 polymer ?
#
loop_
_entity_poly.entity_id
_entity_poly.type
_entity_poly.pdbx_seq_one_letter_code
_entity_poly.pdbx_strand_id
1 'polypeptide(L)'
;MGHEQHPTPLHLDVQKENLPIYKDNSRDDLLERWLVGHTQNANESFNSTIRRLTHKHLHSGLKIVELASNLAAGLFNEGNSSLLMILNDAGIVEGRQSFNYAEQMDNQRVSWQNRCSSLESID
;
A
#
# COMPACT_ATOMS: atom_id res chain seq x y z
N MET A 1 -26.99 23.29 -23.73
CA MET A 1 -25.69 22.69 -23.39
C MET A 1 -25.47 21.53 -24.33
N GLY A 2 -24.43 21.59 -25.17
CA GLY A 2 -24.18 20.55 -26.17
C GLY A 2 -23.80 19.25 -25.50
N HIS A 3 -24.51 18.16 -25.83
CA HIS A 3 -24.05 16.82 -25.50
C HIS A 3 -22.84 16.52 -26.38
N GLU A 4 -21.63 16.64 -25.83
CA GLU A 4 -20.45 16.10 -26.47
C GLU A 4 -20.61 14.57 -26.51
N GLN A 5 -20.94 14.05 -27.69
CA GLN A 5 -20.97 12.61 -27.93
C GLN A 5 -19.52 12.15 -28.04
N HIS A 6 -18.98 11.65 -26.92
CA HIS A 6 -17.69 10.99 -26.96
C HIS A 6 -17.80 9.72 -27.80
N PRO A 7 -16.86 9.47 -28.73
CA PRO A 7 -16.80 8.20 -29.43
C PRO A 7 -16.67 7.06 -28.42
N THR A 8 -17.27 5.90 -28.73
CA THR A 8 -17.27 4.76 -27.82
C THR A 8 -15.83 4.44 -27.41
N PRO A 9 -15.47 4.51 -26.11
CA PRO A 9 -14.07 4.41 -25.67
C PRO A 9 -13.44 3.04 -25.94
N LEU A 10 -14.27 2.02 -26.14
CA LEU A 10 -13.89 0.63 -26.35
C LEU A 10 -14.70 0.02 -27.49
N HIS A 11 -14.10 -0.93 -28.20
CA HIS A 11 -14.80 -1.73 -29.20
C HIS A 11 -15.94 -2.53 -28.55
N LEU A 12 -17.07 -2.67 -29.24
CA LEU A 12 -18.29 -3.34 -28.73
C LEU A 12 -18.02 -4.75 -28.22
N ASP A 13 -17.15 -5.50 -28.90
CA ASP A 13 -16.80 -6.87 -28.48
C ASP A 13 -16.00 -6.87 -27.18
N VAL A 14 -15.03 -5.96 -27.03
CA VAL A 14 -14.27 -5.78 -25.78
C VAL A 14 -15.20 -5.35 -24.63
N GLN A 15 -16.19 -4.52 -24.92
CA GLN A 15 -17.18 -4.10 -23.94
C GLN A 15 -18.08 -5.26 -23.50
N LYS A 16 -18.53 -6.10 -24.42
CA LYS A 16 -19.33 -7.30 -24.11
C LYS A 16 -18.57 -8.28 -23.23
N GLU A 17 -17.29 -8.53 -23.53
CA GLU A 17 -16.46 -9.44 -22.75
C GLU A 17 -16.13 -8.88 -21.35
N ASN A 18 -15.91 -7.57 -21.21
CA ASN A 18 -15.58 -6.96 -19.93
C ASN A 18 -16.78 -6.69 -19.01
N LEU A 19 -17.97 -6.46 -19.57
CA LEU A 19 -19.19 -6.16 -18.81
C LEU A 19 -19.49 -7.18 -17.69
N PRO A 20 -19.42 -8.51 -17.88
CA PRO A 20 -19.64 -9.47 -16.80
C PRO A 20 -18.63 -9.32 -15.66
N ILE A 21 -17.36 -9.02 -15.97
CA ILE A 21 -16.30 -8.81 -14.96
C ILE A 21 -16.61 -7.57 -14.13
N TYR A 22 -17.02 -6.47 -14.76
CA TYR A 22 -17.40 -5.26 -14.04
C TYR A 22 -18.62 -5.45 -13.16
N LYS A 23 -19.62 -6.22 -13.64
CA LYS A 23 -20.81 -6.54 -12.84
C LYS A 23 -20.47 -7.41 -11.64
N ASP A 24 -19.62 -8.42 -11.82
CA ASP A 24 -19.16 -9.26 -10.72
C ASP A 24 -18.33 -8.46 -9.70
N ASN A 25 -17.47 -7.55 -10.16
CA ASN A 25 -16.72 -6.63 -9.29
C ASN A 25 -17.57 -5.53 -8.65
N SER A 26 -18.82 -5.35 -9.06
CA SER A 26 -19.74 -4.33 -8.53
C SER A 26 -20.83 -4.93 -7.64
N ARG A 27 -20.66 -6.17 -7.17
CA ARG A 27 -21.59 -6.77 -6.22
C ARG A 27 -21.46 -6.12 -4.85
N ASP A 28 -22.60 -5.88 -4.21
CA ASP A 28 -22.68 -5.18 -2.93
C ASP A 28 -21.85 -5.86 -1.82
N ASP A 29 -21.80 -7.21 -1.81
CA ASP A 29 -21.01 -7.98 -0.85
C ASP A 29 -19.50 -7.75 -0.98
N LEU A 30 -19.00 -7.55 -2.20
CA LEU A 30 -17.60 -7.19 -2.45
C LEU A 30 -17.33 -5.73 -2.11
N LEU A 31 -18.25 -4.84 -2.46
CA LEU A 31 -18.13 -3.40 -2.18
C LEU A 31 -18.11 -3.13 -0.68
N GLU A 32 -18.98 -3.78 0.10
CA GLU A 32 -19.02 -3.69 1.56
C GLU A 32 -17.70 -4.20 2.18
N ARG A 33 -17.17 -5.32 1.65
CA ARG A 33 -15.87 -5.85 2.09
C ARG A 33 -14.68 -4.97 1.71
N TRP A 34 -14.77 -4.21 0.62
CA TRP A 34 -13.75 -3.25 0.19
C TRP A 34 -13.85 -1.91 0.94
N LEU A 35 -15.05 -1.47 1.30
CA LEU A 35 -15.32 -0.22 2.03
C LEU A 35 -14.64 -0.18 3.40
N VAL A 36 -14.52 -1.32 4.08
CA VAL A 36 -13.86 -1.41 5.39
C VAL A 36 -12.34 -1.62 5.28
N GLY A 37 -11.79 -1.70 4.06
CA GLY A 37 -10.35 -1.84 3.84
C GLY A 37 -9.79 -3.22 4.21
N HIS A 38 -10.64 -4.23 4.45
CA HIS A 38 -10.23 -5.61 4.77
C HIS A 38 -9.51 -6.34 3.63
N THR A 39 -9.46 -5.75 2.44
CA THR A 39 -8.71 -6.26 1.29
C THR A 39 -7.48 -5.42 1.01
N GLN A 40 -6.81 -4.93 2.06
CA GLN A 40 -5.39 -4.62 1.94
C GLN A 40 -4.65 -5.94 1.71
N ASN A 41 -4.42 -6.29 0.45
CA ASN A 41 -3.54 -7.38 0.10
C ASN A 41 -2.16 -7.05 0.69
N ALA A 42 -1.78 -7.74 1.78
CA ALA A 42 -0.51 -7.53 2.44
C ALA A 42 0.67 -7.66 1.46
N ASN A 43 0.55 -8.52 0.45
CA ASN A 43 1.56 -8.64 -0.61
C ASN A 43 1.60 -7.41 -1.51
N GLU A 44 0.48 -6.76 -1.79
CA GLU A 44 0.46 -5.52 -2.58
C GLU A 44 1.08 -4.37 -1.80
N SER A 45 0.72 -4.22 -0.52
CA SER A 45 1.31 -3.23 0.38
C SER A 45 2.84 -3.44 0.51
N PHE A 46 3.27 -4.66 0.80
CA PHE A 46 4.69 -5.02 0.88
C PHE A 46 5.45 -4.75 -0.43
N ASN A 47 4.91 -5.22 -1.56
CA ASN A 47 5.53 -5.00 -2.86
C ASN A 47 5.55 -3.51 -3.25
N SER A 48 4.58 -2.72 -2.80
CA SER A 48 4.58 -1.26 -3.00
C SER A 48 5.76 -0.60 -2.26
N THR A 49 6.06 -1.04 -1.04
CA THR A 49 7.21 -0.57 -0.25
C THR A 49 8.52 -0.93 -0.92
N ILE A 50 8.67 -2.17 -1.40
CA ILE A 50 9.86 -2.56 -2.18
C ILE A 50 10.02 -1.65 -3.39
N ARG A 51 8.96 -1.44 -4.19
CA ARG A 51 9.00 -0.58 -5.39
C ARG A 51 9.28 0.90 -5.07
N ARG A 52 8.97 1.35 -3.85
CA ARG A 52 9.31 2.69 -3.38
C ARG A 52 10.80 2.82 -3.05
N LEU A 53 11.43 1.75 -2.58
CA LEU A 53 12.87 1.69 -2.30
C LEU A 53 13.69 1.38 -3.57
N THR A 54 13.17 0.55 -4.46
CA THR A 54 13.77 0.20 -5.75
C THR A 54 12.97 0.82 -6.88
N HIS A 55 13.41 1.95 -7.41
CA HIS A 55 12.72 2.61 -8.52
C HIS A 55 12.61 1.68 -9.74
N LYS A 56 11.38 1.47 -10.24
CA LYS A 56 11.12 0.62 -11.42
C LYS A 56 11.82 1.10 -12.70
N HIS A 57 12.16 2.39 -12.75
CA HIS A 57 12.78 3.02 -13.92
C HIS A 57 14.31 2.91 -13.92
N LEU A 58 14.90 2.42 -12.84
CA LEU A 58 16.34 2.26 -12.68
C LEU A 58 16.65 0.78 -12.48
N HIS A 59 17.61 0.26 -13.26
CA HIS A 59 18.09 -1.09 -13.03
C HIS A 59 18.75 -1.17 -11.64
N SER A 60 18.15 -1.97 -10.75
CA SER A 60 18.69 -2.25 -9.42
C SER A 60 19.33 -3.63 -9.46
N GLY A 61 20.61 -3.72 -9.06
CA GLY A 61 21.28 -5.01 -8.94
C GLY A 61 20.68 -5.86 -7.81
N LEU A 62 20.90 -7.17 -7.85
CA LEU A 62 20.34 -8.15 -6.90
C LEU A 62 20.52 -7.71 -5.43
N LYS A 63 21.72 -7.29 -5.05
CA LYS A 63 22.02 -6.83 -3.67
C LYS A 63 21.17 -5.65 -3.21
N ILE A 64 20.83 -4.72 -4.12
CA ILE A 64 19.99 -3.56 -3.80
C ILE A 64 18.56 -4.02 -3.56
N VAL A 65 18.07 -4.96 -4.38
CA VAL A 65 16.72 -5.52 -4.24
C VAL A 65 16.59 -6.34 -2.96
N GLU A 66 17.60 -7.13 -2.60
CA GLU A 66 17.64 -7.87 -1.33
C GLU A 66 17.60 -6.91 -0.13
N LEU A 67 18.44 -5.86 -0.15
CA LEU A 67 18.46 -4.85 0.91
C LEU A 67 17.10 -4.15 1.04
N ALA A 68 16.51 -3.72 -0.09
CA ALA A 68 15.21 -3.09 -0.11
C ALA A 68 14.10 -4.02 0.40
N SER A 69 14.18 -5.31 0.11
CA SER A 69 13.22 -6.31 0.59
C SER A 69 13.31 -6.48 2.11
N ASN A 70 14.52 -6.53 2.66
CA ASN A 70 14.75 -6.60 4.11
C ASN A 70 14.26 -5.32 4.83
N LEU A 71 14.56 -4.14 4.27
CA LEU A 71 14.06 -2.86 4.79
C LEU A 71 12.54 -2.78 4.74
N ALA A 72 11.93 -3.23 3.64
CA ALA A 72 10.48 -3.27 3.49
C ALA A 72 9.82 -4.19 4.52
N ALA A 73 10.46 -5.34 4.85
CA ALA A 73 9.96 -6.25 5.88
C ALA A 73 9.98 -5.61 7.27
N GLY A 74 11.07 -4.92 7.63
CA GLY A 74 11.15 -4.17 8.89
C GLY A 74 10.07 -3.08 8.97
N LEU A 75 9.96 -2.25 7.94
CA LEU A 75 8.97 -1.17 7.86
C LEU A 75 7.53 -1.69 7.94
N PHE A 76 7.24 -2.83 7.33
CA PHE A 76 5.90 -3.40 7.32
C PHE A 76 5.52 -3.98 8.69
N ASN A 77 6.42 -4.74 9.31
CA ASN A 77 6.14 -5.41 10.58
C ASN A 77 6.21 -4.43 11.75
N GLU A 78 7.35 -3.76 11.91
CA GLU A 78 7.69 -2.98 13.10
C GLU A 78 7.46 -1.46 12.92
N GLY A 79 7.44 -0.98 11.68
CA GLY A 79 7.31 0.45 11.38
C GLY A 79 8.65 1.16 11.22
N ASN A 80 8.66 2.49 11.34
CA ASN A 80 9.83 3.35 11.14
C ASN A 80 10.89 3.17 12.22
N SER A 81 10.50 2.74 13.43
CA SER A 81 11.42 2.35 14.50
C SER A 81 12.45 1.30 14.04
N SER A 82 12.05 0.30 13.26
CA SER A 82 12.99 -0.69 12.70
C SER A 82 14.03 -0.07 11.77
N LEU A 83 13.65 0.96 11.01
CA LEU A 83 14.56 1.66 10.12
C LEU A 83 15.62 2.43 10.93
N LEU A 84 15.23 3.04 12.05
CA LEU A 84 16.18 3.67 12.97
C LEU A 84 17.16 2.66 13.56
N MET A 85 16.68 1.49 13.98
CA MET A 85 17.57 0.42 14.48
C MET A 85 18.58 -0.02 13.42
N ILE A 86 18.14 -0.24 12.18
CA ILE A 86 19.03 -0.63 11.08
C ILE A 86 20.06 0.47 10.78
N LEU A 87 19.66 1.74 10.81
CA LEU A 87 20.57 2.87 10.63
C LEU A 87 21.62 2.92 11.76
N ASN A 88 21.18 2.70 13.00
CA ASN A 88 22.06 2.64 14.16
C ASN A 88 23.10 1.52 14.04
N ASP A 89 22.65 0.32 13.66
CA ASP A 89 23.51 -0.85 13.42
C ASP A 89 24.50 -0.62 12.27
N ALA A 90 24.11 0.18 11.26
CA ALA A 90 24.98 0.61 10.16
C ALA A 90 25.96 1.73 10.56
N GLY A 91 25.95 2.19 11.83
CA GLY A 91 26.80 3.26 12.34
C GLY A 91 26.34 4.66 11.96
N ILE A 92 25.10 4.82 11.49
CA ILE A 92 24.51 6.11 11.15
C ILE A 92 23.81 6.66 12.39
N VAL A 93 24.31 7.78 12.90
CA VAL A 93 23.73 8.42 14.10
C VAL A 93 22.38 9.04 13.75
N GLU A 94 21.31 8.56 14.39
CA GLU A 94 19.99 9.16 14.25
C GLU A 94 19.91 10.55 14.93
N GLY A 95 19.31 11.50 14.21
CA GLY A 95 19.00 12.81 14.78
C GLY A 95 17.72 12.78 15.61
N ARG A 96 17.61 13.67 16.60
CA ARG A 96 16.41 13.81 17.45
C ARG A 96 15.12 14.01 16.65
N GLN A 97 15.21 14.72 15.52
CA GLN A 97 14.06 14.93 14.63
C GLN A 97 13.65 13.65 13.90
N SER A 98 14.61 12.82 13.47
CA SER A 98 14.36 11.52 12.84
C SER A 98 13.66 10.57 13.81
N PHE A 99 14.10 10.57 15.07
CA PHE A 99 13.45 9.80 16.13
C PHE A 99 11.99 10.22 16.34
N ASN A 100 11.75 11.52 16.57
CA ASN A 100 10.41 12.05 16.79
C ASN A 100 9.48 11.77 15.60
N TYR A 101 10.01 11.90 14.37
CA TYR A 101 9.25 11.61 13.16
C TYR A 101 8.85 10.13 13.09
N ALA A 102 9.79 9.21 13.34
CA ALA A 102 9.51 7.78 13.32
C ALA A 102 8.44 7.40 14.36
N GLU A 103 8.59 7.90 15.59
CA GLU A 103 7.62 7.68 16.68
C GLU A 103 6.22 8.22 16.29
N GLN A 104 6.13 9.42 15.73
CA GLN A 104 4.87 10.00 15.27
C GLN A 104 4.21 9.13 14.20
N MET A 105 4.96 8.68 13.20
CA MET A 105 4.45 7.85 12.11
C MET A 105 3.99 6.48 12.61
N ASP A 106 4.73 5.87 13.54
CA ASP A 106 4.37 4.57 14.11
C ASP A 106 3.13 4.67 15.00
N ASN A 107 2.99 5.75 15.78
CA ASN A 107 1.78 6.05 16.53
C ASN A 107 0.55 6.24 15.64
N GLN A 108 0.70 6.93 14.50
CA GLN A 108 -0.37 7.07 13.52
C GLN A 108 -0.78 5.73 12.92
N ARG A 109 0.20 4.87 12.59
CA ARG A 109 -0.04 3.51 12.07
C ARG A 109 -0.89 2.70 13.05
N VAL A 110 -0.50 2.66 14.33
CA VAL A 110 -1.23 1.94 15.38
C VAL A 110 -2.62 2.53 15.61
N SER A 111 -2.74 3.87 15.65
CA SER A 111 -4.03 4.55 15.81
C SER A 111 -5.00 4.21 14.67
N TRP A 112 -4.52 4.19 13.42
CA TRP A 112 -5.32 3.78 12.26
C TRP A 112 -5.78 2.33 12.39
N GLN A 113 -4.87 1.41 12.72
CA GLN A 113 -5.21 -0.01 12.88
C GLN A 113 -6.28 -0.20 13.96
N ASN A 114 -6.12 0.45 15.12
CA ASN A 114 -7.10 0.37 16.21
C ASN A 114 -8.48 0.90 15.77
N ARG A 115 -8.53 1.96 14.95
CA ARG A 115 -9.79 2.49 14.40
C ARG A 115 -10.45 1.47 13.47
N CYS A 116 -9.70 0.89 12.53
CA CYS A 116 -10.21 -0.15 11.64
C CYS A 116 -10.72 -1.36 12.43
N SER A 117 -9.97 -1.85 13.42
CA SER A 117 -10.39 -2.99 14.23
C SER A 117 -11.58 -2.68 15.17
N SER A 118 -11.73 -1.45 15.64
CA SER A 118 -12.91 -1.08 16.44
C SER A 118 -14.22 -1.08 15.64
N LEU A 119 -14.16 -0.85 14.33
CA LEU A 119 -15.32 -0.92 13.44
C LEU A 119 -15.78 -2.37 13.21
N GLU A 120 -14.85 -3.34 13.26
CA GLU A 120 -15.15 -4.77 13.17
C GLU A 120 -15.90 -5.31 14.40
N SER A 121 -15.73 -4.69 15.57
CA SER A 121 -16.32 -5.15 16.84
C SER A 121 -17.75 -4.66 17.12
N ILE A 122 -18.33 -3.88 16.19
CA ILE A 122 -19.69 -3.31 16.31
C ILE A 122 -20.73 -4.16 15.53
N ASP A 123 -20.27 -5.14 14.74
CA ASP A 123 -21.08 -6.20 14.10
C ASP A 123 -21.04 -7.50 14.92
#